data_AF-M6WBX9-F1
#
_entry.id   AF-M6WBX9-F1
#
_cell.length_a   1.000
_cell.length_b   1.000
_cell.length_c   1.000
_cell.angle_alpha   90.00
_cell.angle_beta   90.00
_cell.angle_gamma   90.00
#
_symmetry.space_group_name_H-M   'P 1'
#
loop_
_entity.id
_entity.type
_entity.pdbx_description
1 polymer ?
#
loop_
_entity_poly.entity_id
_entity_poly.type
_entity_poly.pdbx_seq_one_letter_code
_entity_poly.pdbx_strand_id
1 'polypeptide(L)'
;MTNQKTREDTLKEIGQKPYDQLSISKDFDYIASKLDITREELERLEKLENKSYRDYKSTSGLISLGTKIFRVLGIEKRIIQ
;
A
#
# COMPACT_ATOMS: atom_id res chain seq x y z
N MET A 1 -22.55 15.67 16.10
CA MET A 1 -21.22 15.46 16.68
C MET A 1 -20.89 14.00 16.48
N THR A 2 -19.95 13.67 15.61
CA THR A 2 -19.53 12.27 15.42
C THR A 2 -18.84 11.85 16.72
N ASN A 3 -19.26 10.75 17.32
CA ASN A 3 -18.77 10.23 18.60
C ASN A 3 -17.32 9.69 18.47
N GLN A 4 -16.40 10.53 17.98
CA GLN A 4 -15.04 10.17 17.63
C GLN A 4 -14.15 10.19 18.86
N LYS A 5 -13.27 9.19 18.92
CA LYS A 5 -12.29 9.02 19.97
C LYS A 5 -11.24 10.13 19.91
N THR A 6 -10.67 10.51 21.05
CA THR A 6 -9.55 11.46 21.09
C THR A 6 -8.30 10.82 20.47
N ARG A 7 -7.37 11.65 19.97
CA ARG A 7 -6.12 11.17 19.38
C ARG A 7 -5.31 10.38 20.42
N GLU A 8 -5.25 10.89 21.64
CA GLU A 8 -4.55 10.29 22.77
C GLU A 8 -5.10 8.90 23.10
N ASP A 9 -6.43 8.77 23.18
CA ASP A 9 -7.08 7.49 23.48
C ASP A 9 -6.99 6.48 22.32
N THR A 10 -6.87 6.98 21.09
CA THR A 10 -6.64 6.16 19.90
C THR A 10 -5.21 5.62 19.88
N LEU A 11 -4.22 6.46 20.17
CA LEU A 11 -2.82 6.05 20.24
C LEU A 11 -2.58 5.02 21.36
N LYS A 12 -3.25 5.17 22.51
CA LYS A 12 -3.19 4.18 23.60
C LYS A 12 -3.74 2.81 23.21
N GLU A 13 -4.78 2.78 22.38
CA GLU A 13 -5.40 1.53 21.92
C GLU A 13 -4.55 0.85 20.84
N ILE A 14 -4.10 1.60 19.84
CA ILE A 14 -3.26 1.07 18.74
C ILE A 14 -1.91 0.54 19.25
N GLY A 15 -1.40 1.08 20.35
CA GLY A 15 -0.17 0.60 20.98
C GLY A 15 -0.29 -0.79 21.63
N GLN A 16 -1.51 -1.29 21.84
CA GLN A 16 -1.74 -2.63 22.38
C GLN A 16 -1.81 -3.65 21.24
N LYS A 17 -1.33 -4.88 21.49
CA LYS A 17 -1.50 -5.97 20.54
C LYS A 17 -3.00 -6.27 20.40
N PRO A 18 -3.55 -6.35 19.18
CA PRO A 18 -4.98 -6.51 18.97
C PRO A 18 -5.49 -7.90 19.40
N TYR A 19 -4.63 -8.91 19.45
CA TYR A 19 -4.93 -10.27 19.92
C TYR A 19 -3.64 -11.03 20.28
N ASP A 20 -3.79 -12.27 20.78
CA ASP A 20 -2.70 -13.09 21.29
C ASP A 20 -1.74 -13.61 20.19
N GLN A 21 -0.54 -14.02 20.60
CA GLN A 21 0.52 -14.45 19.66
C GLN A 21 0.17 -15.68 18.84
N LEU A 22 -0.63 -16.60 19.41
CA LEU A 22 -1.01 -17.82 18.72
C LEU A 22 -2.02 -17.52 17.62
N SER A 23 -2.96 -16.60 17.87
CA SER A 23 -3.87 -16.07 16.86
C SER A 23 -3.13 -15.32 15.76
N ILE A 24 -2.17 -14.45 16.09
CA ILE A 24 -1.30 -13.77 15.09
C ILE A 24 -0.59 -14.77 14.19
N SER A 25 0.00 -15.82 14.77
CA SER A 25 0.72 -16.82 13.97
C SER A 25 -0.21 -17.58 13.04
N LYS A 26 -1.42 -17.94 13.49
CA LYS A 26 -2.42 -18.63 12.66
C LYS A 26 -2.92 -17.76 11.52
N ASP A 27 -3.17 -16.48 11.78
CA ASP A 27 -3.59 -15.54 10.74
C ASP A 27 -2.51 -15.35 9.69
N PHE A 28 -1.25 -15.31 10.11
CA PHE A 28 -0.11 -15.23 9.19
C PHE A 28 -0.05 -16.45 8.25
N ASP A 29 -0.20 -17.66 8.80
CA ASP A 29 -0.28 -18.90 8.00
C ASP A 29 -1.49 -18.91 7.07
N TYR A 30 -2.65 -18.45 7.56
CA TYR A 30 -3.85 -18.34 6.77
C TYR A 30 -3.67 -17.38 5.60
N ILE A 31 -3.10 -16.19 5.82
CA ILE A 31 -2.84 -15.20 4.76
C ILE A 31 -1.86 -15.76 3.72
N ALA A 32 -0.76 -16.38 4.15
CA ALA A 32 0.19 -17.02 3.25
C ALA A 32 -0.50 -18.06 2.35
N SER A 33 -1.36 -18.89 2.93
CA SER A 33 -2.14 -19.88 2.18
C SER A 33 -3.12 -19.25 1.17
N LYS A 34 -3.70 -18.08 1.48
CA LYS A 34 -4.63 -17.37 0.58
C LYS A 34 -3.92 -16.64 -0.55
N LEU A 35 -2.66 -16.28 -0.36
CA LEU A 35 -1.81 -15.65 -1.36
C LEU A 35 -1.02 -16.66 -2.20
N ASP A 36 -1.17 -17.97 -1.92
CA ASP A 36 -0.44 -19.06 -2.59
C ASP A 36 1.09 -18.92 -2.49
N ILE A 37 1.57 -18.50 -1.31
CA ILE A 37 3.00 -18.35 -0.98
C ILE A 37 3.32 -19.05 0.33
N THR A 38 4.61 -19.32 0.59
CA THR A 38 5.01 -19.91 1.88
C THR A 38 5.03 -18.87 3.00
N ARG A 39 4.99 -19.35 4.25
CA ARG A 39 5.14 -18.49 5.44
C ARG A 39 6.47 -17.71 5.38
N GLU A 40 7.55 -18.40 5.02
CA GLU A 40 8.89 -17.83 4.95
C GLU A 40 8.98 -16.74 3.87
N GLU A 41 8.27 -16.92 2.76
CA GLU A 41 8.17 -15.90 1.72
C GLU A 41 7.40 -14.67 2.20
N LEU A 42 6.27 -14.86 2.89
CA LEU A 42 5.52 -13.73 3.45
C LEU A 42 6.36 -13.00 4.52
N GLU A 43 7.10 -13.71 5.37
CA GLU A 43 8.03 -13.09 6.34
C GLU A 43 9.17 -12.33 5.66
N ARG A 44 9.68 -12.86 4.54
CA ARG A 44 10.69 -12.16 3.74
C ARG A 44 10.12 -10.87 3.19
N LEU A 45 8.91 -10.90 2.64
CA LEU A 45 8.22 -9.74 2.07
C LEU A 45 7.92 -8.67 3.13
N GLU A 46 7.48 -9.06 4.33
CA GLU A 46 7.19 -8.16 5.45
C GLU A 46 8.43 -7.40 5.93
N LYS A 47 9.62 -8.00 5.80
CA LYS A 47 10.91 -7.41 6.17
C LYS A 47 11.55 -6.57 5.05
N LEU A 48 10.96 -6.52 3.85
CA LEU A 48 11.49 -5.70 2.76
C LEU A 48 11.28 -4.22 3.06
N GLU A 49 12.16 -3.40 2.50
CA GLU A 49 11.96 -1.96 2.48
C GLU A 49 10.70 -1.59 1.68
N ASN A 50 9.94 -0.61 2.19
CA ASN A 50 8.77 -0.10 1.51
C ASN A 50 9.17 0.56 0.18
N LYS A 51 8.66 0.01 -0.92
CA LYS A 51 8.88 0.54 -2.26
C LYS A 51 7.75 1.47 -2.69
N SER A 52 8.11 2.52 -3.42
CA SER A 52 7.17 3.35 -4.18
C SER A 52 6.83 2.70 -5.52
N TYR A 53 5.72 3.11 -6.13
CA TYR A 53 5.38 2.72 -7.50
C TYR A 53 6.49 3.06 -8.52
N ARG A 54 7.33 4.05 -8.20
CA ARG A 54 8.46 4.49 -9.04
C ARG A 54 9.62 3.49 -9.08
N ASP A 55 9.72 2.60 -8.11
CA ASP A 55 10.79 1.62 -8.02
C ASP A 55 10.58 0.41 -8.95
N TYR A 56 9.42 0.36 -9.60
CA TYR A 56 9.04 -0.69 -10.54
C TYR A 56 9.08 -0.18 -11.98
N LYS A 57 9.46 -1.07 -12.89
CA LYS A 57 9.50 -0.78 -14.32
C LYS A 57 8.12 -0.35 -14.79
N SER A 58 8.00 0.89 -15.23
CA SER A 58 6.75 1.44 -15.78
C SER A 58 7.01 2.33 -16.99
N THR A 59 6.05 2.40 -17.90
CA THR A 59 6.05 3.34 -19.04
C THR A 59 5.50 4.72 -18.66
N SER A 60 5.22 4.95 -17.37
CA SER A 60 4.60 6.17 -16.85
C SER A 60 5.35 7.45 -17.25
N GLY A 61 6.68 7.43 -17.25
CA GLY A 61 7.51 8.56 -17.68
C GLY A 61 7.39 8.87 -19.16
N LEU A 62 7.36 7.84 -20.02
CA LEU A 62 7.15 7.99 -21.47
C LEU A 62 5.75 8.52 -21.78
N ILE A 63 4.74 7.99 -21.09
CA ILE A 63 3.35 8.44 -21.23
C ILE A 63 3.24 9.90 -20.80
N SER A 64 3.80 10.27 -19.64
CA SER A 64 3.81 11.64 -19.14
C SER A 64 4.47 12.61 -20.12
N LEU A 65 5.60 12.22 -20.72
CA LEU A 65 6.28 13.01 -21.73
C LEU A 65 5.42 13.18 -23.00
N GLY A 66 4.84 12.10 -23.52
CA GLY A 66 3.95 12.14 -24.68
C GLY A 66 2.72 13.01 -24.45
N THR A 67 2.05 12.86 -23.30
CA THR A 67 0.92 13.69 -22.89
C THR A 67 1.29 15.17 -22.80
N LYS A 68 2.49 15.49 -22.27
CA LYS A 68 2.97 16.88 -22.24
C LYS A 68 3.14 17.46 -23.65
N ILE A 69 3.72 16.68 -24.57
CA ILE A 69 3.91 17.09 -25.97
C ILE A 69 2.55 17.29 -26.66
N PHE A 70 1.62 16.35 -26.55
CA PHE A 70 0.29 16.48 -27.16
C PHE A 70 -0.54 17.64 -26.59
N ARG A 71 -0.38 17.94 -25.30
CA ARG A 71 -0.99 19.12 -24.68
C ARG A 71 -0.41 20.43 -25.24
N VAL A 72 0.91 20.52 -25.39
CA VAL A 72 1.58 21.71 -25.98
C VAL A 72 1.19 21.89 -27.45
N LEU A 73 1.08 20.78 -28.20
CA LEU A 73 0.65 20.81 -29.60
C LEU A 73 -0.87 21.03 -29.77
N GLY A 74 -1.64 21.14 -28.69
CA GLY A 74 -3.08 21.40 -28.72
C GLY A 74 -3.94 20.24 -29.24
N ILE A 75 -3.34 19.06 -29.43
CA ILE A 75 -4.00 17.84 -29.91
C ILE A 75 -4.84 17.21 -28.80
N GLU A 76 -4.39 17.35 -27.54
CA GLU A 76 -5.07 16.82 -26.36
C GLU A 76 -5.63 17.93 -25.47
N LYS A 77 -6.97 18.01 -25.38
CA LYS A 77 -7.73 18.98 -24.55
C LYS A 77 -8.40 18.32 -23.33
N ARG A 78 -7.76 17.34 -22.68
CA ARG A 78 -8.31 16.74 -21.46
C ARG A 78 -7.90 17.56 -20.23
N ILE A 79 -8.90 18.09 -19.52
CA ILE A 79 -8.74 18.59 -18.15
C ILE A 79 -8.74 17.34 -17.25
N ILE A 80 -7.57 16.98 -16.73
CA ILE A 80 -7.47 15.97 -15.66
C ILE A 80 -7.24 16.78 -14.39
N GLN A 81 -8.29 16.92 -13.59
CA GLN A 81 -8.23 17.50 -12.23
C GLN A 81 -7.58 16.51 -11.26
#